data_AF-A0A957M8T2-F1
#
_entry.id   AF-A0A957M8T2-F1
#
_cell.length_a   1.000
_cell.length_b   1.000
_cell.length_c   1.000
_cell.angle_alpha   90.00
_cell.angle_beta   90.00
_cell.angle_gamma   90.00
#
_symmetry.space_group_name_H-M   'P 1'
#
loop_
_entity.id
_entity.type
_entity.pdbx_description
1 polymer ?
#
loop_
_entity_poly.entity_id
_entity_poly.type
_entity_poly.pdbx_seq_one_letter_code
_entity_poly.pdbx_strand_id
1 'polypeptide(L)'
;MAEEEMHQTVVPVSGDLPVGTTATASDSVQITIHIQAEVMTPAAAQRKVNAWLSLNAGHLLVVENPELVIADPLQWRFDVILCSPDLGAPGKVRRTPAGRMSADAVTGEVINPNTLLPELTAHAEAQLA
;
A
#
# COMPACT_ATOMS: atom_id res chain seq x y z
N MET A 1 39.54 11.67 4.04
CA MET A 1 38.72 11.95 5.25
C MET A 1 37.91 13.19 4.96
N ALA A 2 36.62 13.04 4.76
CA ALA A 2 35.66 14.13 4.74
C ALA A 2 34.35 13.53 5.27
N GLU A 3 33.97 13.95 6.48
CA GLU A 3 32.68 13.69 7.10
C GLU A 3 31.68 14.67 6.49
N GLU A 4 30.56 14.18 5.96
CA GLU A 4 29.49 15.02 5.44
C GLU A 4 28.29 14.90 6.39
N GLU A 5 28.06 15.98 7.14
CA GLU A 5 27.01 16.13 8.14
C GLU A 5 25.61 16.01 7.50
N MET A 6 24.87 14.96 7.89
CA MET A 6 23.44 14.84 7.60
C MET A 6 22.65 15.84 8.45
N HIS A 7 22.09 16.86 7.79
CA HIS A 7 21.15 17.80 8.38
C HIS A 7 19.85 17.07 8.76
N GLN A 8 19.67 16.81 10.05
CA GLN A 8 18.48 16.24 10.62
C GLN A 8 17.39 17.32 10.74
N THR A 9 16.37 17.29 9.90
CA THR A 9 15.17 18.13 10.06
C THR A 9 14.20 17.44 11.01
N VAL A 10 14.15 17.90 12.25
CA VAL A 10 13.15 17.50 13.25
C VAL A 10 11.94 18.41 13.09
N VAL A 11 10.79 17.84 12.73
CA VAL A 11 9.51 18.57 12.74
C VAL A 11 8.86 18.36 14.11
N PRO A 12 8.79 19.36 15.00
CA PRO A 12 8.12 19.20 16.28
C PRO A 12 6.60 19.22 16.06
N VAL A 13 5.91 18.13 16.42
CA VAL A 13 4.45 18.15 16.54
C VAL A 13 4.11 18.84 17.86
N SER A 14 3.62 20.09 17.78
CA SER A 14 3.12 20.83 18.95
C SER A 14 1.67 20.41 19.18
N GLY A 15 1.43 19.67 20.27
CA GLY A 15 0.09 19.44 20.79
C GLY A 15 -0.14 20.36 21.99
N ASP A 16 -1.12 21.25 21.89
CA ASP A 16 -1.56 22.13 22.98
C ASP A 16 -1.97 21.33 24.22
N LEU A 17 -1.50 21.77 25.39
CA LEU A 17 -1.85 21.23 26.70
C LEU A 17 -3.25 21.70 27.12
N PRO A 18 -4.12 20.81 27.66
CA PRO A 18 -5.05 21.21 28.70
C PRO A 18 -4.41 20.99 30.07
N VAL A 19 -4.32 22.08 30.83
CA VAL A 19 -4.06 22.10 32.27
C VAL A 19 -5.15 21.29 32.98
N GLY A 20 -4.77 20.25 33.74
CA GLY A 20 -5.73 19.51 34.56
C GLY A 20 -5.23 18.18 35.07
N THR A 21 -4.59 18.21 36.24
CA THR A 21 -4.16 17.08 37.07
C THR A 21 -5.21 15.97 37.24
N THR A 22 -4.86 14.75 36.84
CA THR A 22 -4.95 13.51 37.64
C THR A 22 -4.11 12.43 36.96
N ALA A 23 -2.93 12.13 37.51
CA ALA A 23 -2.06 11.07 37.02
C ALA A 23 -2.60 9.70 37.46
N THR A 24 -3.48 9.11 36.65
CA THR A 24 -3.54 7.65 36.56
C THR A 24 -2.28 7.22 35.82
N ALA A 25 -1.40 6.46 36.47
CA ALA A 25 -0.24 5.88 35.83
C ALA A 25 -0.71 5.00 34.66
N SER A 26 -0.70 5.56 33.46
CA SER A 26 -0.86 4.85 32.22
C SER A 26 0.46 4.15 31.94
N ASP A 27 0.48 2.82 31.99
CA ASP A 27 1.60 2.01 31.53
C ASP A 27 1.74 2.20 30.00
N SER A 28 2.30 3.33 29.60
CA SER A 28 2.58 3.63 28.20
C SER A 28 3.95 3.06 27.85
N VAL A 29 3.98 2.13 26.91
CA VAL A 29 5.22 1.60 26.34
C VAL A 29 5.54 2.37 25.07
N GLN A 30 6.72 3.00 25.04
CA GLN A 30 7.27 3.61 23.84
C GLN A 30 8.19 2.61 23.15
N ILE A 31 7.91 2.32 21.87
CA ILE A 31 8.71 1.40 21.05
C ILE A 31 9.25 2.19 19.86
N THR A 32 10.57 2.22 19.72
CA THR A 32 11.26 2.75 18.54
C THR A 32 11.82 1.60 17.74
N ILE A 33 11.41 1.46 16.47
CA ILE A 33 11.87 0.38 15.58
C ILE A 33 12.72 1.00 14.48
N HIS A 34 13.96 0.55 14.34
CA HIS A 34 14.85 0.89 13.23
C HIS A 34 14.91 -0.30 12.27
N ILE A 35 14.52 -0.08 11.02
CA ILE A 35 14.44 -1.13 10.01
C ILE A 35 15.43 -0.81 8.90
N GLN A 36 16.36 -1.73 8.66
CA GLN A 36 17.24 -1.73 7.49
C GLN A 36 16.92 -2.99 6.70
N ALA A 37 16.34 -2.82 5.52
CA ALA A 37 15.99 -3.92 4.64
C ALA A 37 16.28 -3.52 3.20
N GLU A 38 16.78 -4.47 2.41
CA GLU A 38 16.93 -4.30 0.97
C GLU A 38 15.64 -4.75 0.29
N VAL A 39 14.81 -3.79 -0.11
CA VAL A 39 13.52 -4.03 -0.75
C VAL A 39 13.43 -3.26 -2.07
N MET A 40 12.56 -3.73 -2.96
CA MET A 40 12.22 -3.01 -4.17
C MET A 40 11.64 -1.63 -3.84
N THR A 41 11.88 -0.66 -4.72
CA THR A 41 11.21 0.63 -4.62
C THR A 41 9.70 0.48 -4.85
N PRO A 42 8.86 1.34 -4.24
CA PRO A 42 7.40 1.29 -4.41
C PRO A 42 6.98 1.25 -5.88
N ALA A 43 7.60 2.09 -6.71
CA ALA A 43 7.29 2.18 -8.14
C ALA A 43 7.70 0.92 -8.92
N ALA A 44 8.81 0.27 -8.57
CA ALA A 44 9.24 -0.96 -9.22
C ALA A 44 8.31 -2.13 -8.86
N ALA A 45 7.92 -2.24 -7.59
CA ALA A 45 6.95 -3.25 -7.14
C ALA A 45 5.58 -3.03 -7.80
N GLN A 46 5.06 -1.80 -7.82
CA GLN A 46 3.79 -1.45 -8.47
C GLN A 46 3.78 -1.81 -9.96
N ARG A 47 4.89 -1.56 -10.69
CA ARG A 47 5.02 -1.94 -12.11
C ARG A 47 4.97 -3.46 -12.32
N LYS A 48 5.68 -4.23 -11.49
CA LYS A 48 5.63 -5.70 -11.54
C LYS A 48 4.23 -6.23 -11.29
N VAL A 49 3.57 -5.70 -10.28
CA VAL A 49 2.22 -6.12 -9.91
C VAL A 49 1.19 -5.75 -11.01
N ASN A 50 1.28 -4.55 -11.59
CA ASN A 50 0.44 -4.16 -12.73
C ASN A 50 0.67 -5.06 -13.96
N ALA A 51 1.92 -5.45 -14.23
CA ALA A 51 2.23 -6.40 -15.29
C ALA A 51 1.60 -7.78 -15.01
N TRP A 52 1.67 -8.27 -13.77
CA TRP A 52 1.03 -9.51 -13.37
C TRP A 52 -0.50 -9.44 -13.49
N LEU A 53 -1.14 -8.36 -13.04
CA LEU A 53 -2.59 -8.16 -13.18
C LEU A 53 -3.03 -8.18 -14.64
N SER A 54 -2.29 -7.48 -15.50
CA SER A 54 -2.58 -7.42 -16.94
C SER A 54 -2.54 -8.81 -17.59
N LEU A 55 -1.65 -9.69 -17.12
CA LEU A 55 -1.49 -11.05 -17.65
C LEU A 55 -2.50 -12.06 -17.07
N ASN A 56 -3.00 -11.86 -15.85
CA ASN A 56 -3.75 -12.89 -15.12
C ASN A 56 -5.21 -12.50 -14.80
N ALA A 57 -5.49 -11.23 -14.54
CA ALA A 57 -6.79 -10.75 -14.08
C ALA A 57 -7.49 -9.78 -15.06
N GLY A 58 -6.72 -9.16 -15.95
CA GLY A 58 -7.20 -8.28 -17.02
C GLY A 58 -6.63 -6.87 -16.95
N HIS A 59 -6.69 -6.16 -18.08
CA HIS A 59 -6.05 -4.84 -18.26
C HIS A 59 -6.81 -3.67 -17.65
N LEU A 60 -8.03 -3.89 -17.11
CA LEU A 60 -8.83 -2.86 -16.47
C LEU A 60 -8.52 -2.74 -14.97
N LEU A 61 -7.76 -3.68 -14.40
CA LEU A 61 -7.33 -3.65 -13.02
C LEU A 61 -5.94 -3.03 -12.92
N VAL A 62 -5.79 -2.07 -12.02
CA VAL A 62 -4.50 -1.44 -11.70
C VAL A 62 -4.30 -1.40 -10.20
N VAL A 63 -3.05 -1.43 -9.76
CA VAL A 63 -2.69 -1.20 -8.35
C VAL A 63 -2.25 0.23 -8.10
N GLU A 64 -2.61 0.75 -6.93
CA GLU A 64 -2.21 2.06 -6.42
C GLU A 64 -1.86 1.98 -4.93
N ASN A 65 -1.41 3.10 -4.37
CA ASN A 65 -1.12 3.26 -2.93
C ASN A 65 -0.16 2.19 -2.37
N PRO A 66 1.09 2.13 -2.83
CA PRO A 66 2.06 1.18 -2.30
C PRO A 66 2.36 1.47 -0.83
N GLU A 67 2.18 0.46 0.02
CA GLU A 67 2.47 0.51 1.45
C GLU A 67 3.40 -0.64 1.84
N LEU A 68 4.51 -0.34 2.50
CA LEU A 68 5.41 -1.38 3.00
C LEU A 68 4.87 -1.93 4.32
N VAL A 69 4.53 -3.21 4.33
CA VAL A 69 4.00 -3.91 5.50
C VAL A 69 5.12 -4.75 6.11
N ILE A 70 5.37 -4.53 7.41
CA ILE A 70 6.29 -5.33 8.21
C ILE A 70 5.59 -6.65 8.55
N ALA A 71 5.79 -7.65 7.70
CA ALA A 71 5.33 -9.03 7.87
C ALA A 71 6.51 -9.98 7.65
N ASP A 72 6.28 -11.29 7.79
CA ASP A 72 7.24 -12.33 7.45
C ASP A 72 6.70 -13.18 6.28
N PRO A 73 7.21 -13.02 5.05
CA PRO A 73 8.24 -12.06 4.61
C PRO A 73 7.72 -10.63 4.52
N LEU A 74 8.61 -9.64 4.36
CA LEU A 74 8.25 -8.23 4.10
C LEU A 74 7.42 -8.12 2.81
N GLN A 75 6.41 -7.24 2.79
CA GLN A 75 5.45 -7.19 1.68
C GLN A 75 5.13 -5.76 1.27
N TRP A 76 4.99 -5.54 -0.03
CA TRP A 76 4.27 -4.38 -0.54
C TRP A 76 2.79 -4.70 -0.63
N ARG A 77 1.96 -3.89 0.03
CA ARG A 77 0.51 -3.91 -0.10
C ARG A 77 0.04 -2.82 -1.04
N PHE A 78 -0.99 -3.12 -1.82
CA PHE A 78 -1.59 -2.20 -2.78
C PHE A 78 -3.10 -2.26 -2.73
N ASP A 79 -3.76 -1.15 -3.03
CA ASP A 79 -5.19 -1.13 -3.36
C ASP A 79 -5.36 -1.46 -4.85
N VAL A 80 -6.27 -2.39 -5.15
CA VAL A 80 -6.63 -2.75 -6.53
C VAL A 80 -7.82 -1.91 -6.96
N ILE A 81 -7.69 -1.24 -8.10
CA ILE A 81 -8.68 -0.34 -8.66
C ILE A 81 -9.15 -0.87 -10.02
N LEU A 82 -10.47 -1.03 -10.18
CA LEU A 82 -11.10 -1.28 -11.46
C LEU A 82 -11.31 0.05 -12.19
N CYS A 83 -10.76 0.14 -13.39
CA CYS A 83 -10.90 1.27 -14.30
C CYS A 83 -11.88 0.90 -15.42
N SER A 84 -13.16 1.23 -15.26
CA SER A 84 -14.19 0.95 -16.28
C SER A 84 -14.57 2.23 -17.04
N PRO A 85 -14.97 2.13 -18.32
CA PRO A 85 -15.54 3.27 -19.04
C PRO A 85 -16.80 3.79 -18.33
N ASP A 86 -16.91 5.11 -18.19
CA ASP A 86 -18.14 5.70 -17.65
C ASP A 86 -19.18 5.88 -18.77
N LEU A 87 -20.16 4.98 -18.84
CA LEU A 87 -21.23 5.03 -19.85
C LEU A 87 -22.11 6.30 -19.72
N GLY A 88 -22.19 6.89 -18.53
CA GLY A 88 -22.92 8.14 -18.29
C GLY A 88 -22.13 9.40 -18.65
N ALA A 89 -20.81 9.27 -18.88
CA ALA A 89 -19.93 10.38 -19.23
C ALA A 89 -18.80 9.90 -20.17
N PRO A 90 -19.09 9.75 -21.48
CA PRO A 90 -18.11 9.29 -22.46
C PRO A 90 -16.80 10.07 -22.40
N GLY A 91 -15.67 9.36 -22.46
CA GLY A 91 -14.33 9.93 -22.30
C GLY A 91 -13.84 10.02 -20.85
N LYS A 92 -14.68 9.69 -19.86
CA LYS A 92 -14.26 9.53 -18.47
C LYS A 92 -14.07 8.05 -18.11
N VAL A 93 -13.10 7.81 -17.23
CA VAL A 93 -12.87 6.50 -16.62
C VAL A 93 -13.44 6.55 -15.21
N ARG A 94 -14.35 5.63 -14.92
CA ARG A 94 -14.83 5.34 -13.57
C ARG A 94 -13.79 4.46 -12.88
N ARG A 95 -13.44 4.83 -11.66
CA ARG A 95 -12.44 4.14 -10.84
C ARG A 95 -13.14 3.62 -9.59
N THR A 96 -13.16 2.31 -9.39
CA THR A 96 -13.80 1.67 -8.23
C THR A 96 -12.82 0.76 -7.50
N PRO A 97 -12.77 0.78 -6.16
CA PRO A 97 -11.97 -0.17 -5.41
C PRO A 97 -12.46 -1.60 -5.66
N ALA A 98 -11.56 -2.49 -6.07
CA ALA A 98 -11.84 -3.90 -6.34
C ALA A 98 -11.26 -4.83 -5.26
N GLY A 99 -10.33 -4.34 -4.44
CA GLY A 99 -9.77 -5.12 -3.34
C GLY A 99 -8.38 -4.66 -2.95
N ARG A 100 -7.62 -5.55 -2.34
CA ARG A 100 -6.20 -5.35 -1.99
C ARG A 100 -5.39 -6.55 -2.42
N MET A 101 -4.12 -6.30 -2.73
CA MET A 101 -3.18 -7.38 -3.01
C MET A 101 -1.83 -7.09 -2.38
N SER A 102 -1.07 -8.16 -2.18
CA SER A 102 0.27 -8.08 -1.60
C SER A 102 1.28 -8.75 -2.51
N ALA A 103 2.49 -8.22 -2.54
CA ALA A 103 3.63 -8.79 -3.23
C ALA A 103 4.84 -8.83 -2.30
N ASP A 104 5.70 -9.83 -2.47
CA ASP A 104 6.96 -9.91 -1.75
C ASP A 104 7.79 -8.64 -1.96
N ALA A 105 8.29 -8.05 -0.88
CA ALA A 105 8.95 -6.75 -0.95
C ALA A 105 10.31 -6.80 -1.66
N VAL A 106 10.94 -7.97 -1.74
CA VAL A 106 12.26 -8.18 -2.35
C VAL A 106 12.12 -8.63 -3.81
N THR A 107 11.25 -9.60 -4.07
CA THR A 107 11.10 -10.21 -5.41
C THR A 107 10.03 -9.53 -6.25
N GLY A 108 9.04 -8.88 -5.62
CA GLY A 108 7.86 -8.34 -6.29
C GLY A 108 6.90 -9.41 -6.82
N GLU A 109 7.04 -10.66 -6.38
CA GLU A 109 6.10 -11.74 -6.71
C GLU A 109 4.80 -11.58 -5.92
N VAL A 110 3.67 -11.81 -6.60
CA VAL A 110 2.35 -11.70 -5.96
C VAL A 110 2.15 -12.84 -4.97
N ILE A 111 1.73 -12.49 -3.76
CA ILE A 111 1.48 -13.43 -2.67
C ILE A 111 0.07 -14.00 -2.82
N ASN A 112 -0.09 -15.32 -2.66
CA ASN A 112 -1.37 -16.04 -2.76
C ASN A 112 -2.18 -15.80 -4.05
N PRO A 113 -1.58 -15.96 -5.24
CA PRO A 113 -2.25 -15.67 -6.52
C PRO A 113 -3.52 -16.51 -6.75
N ASN A 114 -3.54 -17.76 -6.25
CA ASN A 114 -4.64 -18.70 -6.46
C ASN A 114 -5.94 -18.32 -5.74
N THR A 115 -5.84 -17.61 -4.61
CA THR A 115 -7.03 -17.12 -3.88
C THR A 115 -7.44 -15.73 -4.34
N LEU A 116 -6.47 -14.92 -4.77
CA LEU A 116 -6.69 -13.54 -5.23
C LEU A 116 -7.48 -13.45 -6.54
N LEU A 117 -7.19 -14.30 -7.53
CA LEU A 117 -7.84 -14.21 -8.84
C LEU A 117 -9.37 -14.40 -8.75
N PRO A 118 -9.89 -15.46 -8.11
CA PRO A 118 -11.34 -15.62 -7.95
C PRO A 118 -12.02 -14.45 -7.24
N GLU A 119 -11.39 -13.90 -6.19
CA GLU A 119 -11.93 -12.78 -5.41
C GLU A 119 -12.00 -11.49 -6.24
N LEU A 120 -10.91 -11.15 -6.94
CA LEU A 120 -10.86 -9.96 -7.78
C LEU A 120 -11.85 -10.05 -8.95
N THR A 121 -11.98 -11.22 -9.57
CA THR A 121 -12.96 -11.46 -10.63
C THR A 121 -14.39 -11.29 -10.11
N ALA A 122 -14.73 -11.92 -8.98
CA ALA A 122 -16.06 -11.81 -8.38
C ALA A 122 -16.42 -10.35 -8.01
N HIS A 123 -15.48 -9.59 -7.46
CA HIS A 123 -15.70 -8.18 -7.14
C HIS A 123 -15.85 -7.30 -8.38
N ALA A 124 -15.05 -7.55 -9.43
CA ALA A 124 -15.14 -6.79 -10.67
C ALA A 124 -16.48 -7.06 -11.39
N GLU A 125 -16.94 -8.31 -11.44
CA GLU A 125 -18.23 -8.68 -12.02
C GLU A 125 -19.40 -8.03 -11.27
N ALA A 126 -19.38 -8.03 -9.94
CA ALA A 126 -20.40 -7.39 -9.12
C ALA A 126 -20.50 -5.87 -9.33
N GLN A 127 -19.44 -5.23 -9.84
CA GLN A 127 -19.39 -3.79 -10.12
C GLN A 127 -19.77 -3.44 -11.56
N LEU A 128 -19.90 -4.44 -12.44
CA LEU A 128 -20.32 -4.30 -13.83
C LEU A 128 -21.80 -4.68 -14.06
N ALA A 129 -22.44 -5.32 -13.08
CA ALA A 129 -23.87 -5.66 -13.06
C ALA A 129 -24.75 -4.49 -12.60
#